data_AF-A0A946Y7U3-F1
#
_entry.id   AF-A0A946Y7U3-F1
#
_cell.length_a   1.000
_cell.length_b   1.000
_cell.length_c   1.000
_cell.angle_alpha   90.00
_cell.angle_beta   90.00
_cell.angle_gamma   90.00
#
_symmetry.space_group_name_H-M   'P 1'
#
loop_
_entity.id
_entity.type
_entity.pdbx_description
1 polymer ?
#
loop_
_entity_poly.entity_id
_entity_poly.type
_entity_poly.pdbx_seq_one_letter_code
_entity_poly.pdbx_strand_id
1 'polypeptide(L)' 'NETLEQIEGAWVKEMKVTVKNGKVDKYRVALKVTFVLH' A
#
# COMPACT_ATOMS: atom_id res chain seq x y z
N ASN A 1 -6.84 -10.39 14.83
CA ASN A 1 -6.45 -9.90 13.49
C ASN A 1 -5.10 -10.48 13.15
N GLU A 2 -5.15 -11.70 12.65
CA GLU A 2 -4.02 -12.47 12.12
C GLU A 2 -3.47 -11.70 10.92
N THR A 3 -2.27 -11.15 11.07
CA THR A 3 -1.69 -10.22 10.09
C THR A 3 -0.47 -10.89 9.47
N LEU A 4 -0.71 -11.69 8.43
CA LEU A 4 0.24 -12.20 7.44
C LEU A 4 1.69 -12.31 7.95
N GLU A 5 2.03 -13.42 8.61
CA GLU A 5 3.28 -13.54 9.37
C GLU A 5 4.56 -13.70 8.52
N GLN A 6 4.48 -13.66 7.18
CA GLN A 6 5.63 -13.95 6.30
C GLN A 6 5.61 -13.12 5.00
N ILE A 7 5.66 -11.79 5.11
CA ILE A 7 5.79 -10.92 3.94
C ILE A 7 7.22 -11.05 3.36
N GLU A 8 7.35 -11.66 2.18
CA GLU A 8 8.64 -11.80 1.48
C GLU A 8 8.99 -10.58 0.63
N GLY A 9 7.98 -9.83 0.20
CA GLY A 9 8.18 -8.62 -0.59
C GLY A 9 6.91 -7.83 -0.82
N ALA A 10 7.08 -6.52 -1.03
CA ALA A 10 6.01 -5.61 -1.40
C ALA A 10 6.46 -4.70 -2.54
N TRP A 11 5.63 -4.57 -3.57
CA TRP A 11 5.88 -3.73 -4.74
C TRP A 11 4.83 -2.64 -4.82
N VAL A 12 5.26 -1.39 -5.00
CA VAL A 12 4.35 -0.28 -5.26
C VAL A 12 3.92 -0.35 -6.73
N LYS A 13 2.62 -0.55 -6.97
CA LYS A 13 2.05 -0.54 -8.32
C LYS A 13 1.73 0.88 -8.76
N GLU A 14 1.08 1.64 -7.88
CA GLU A 14 0.64 3.00 -8.17
C GLU A 14 0.56 3.80 -6.87
N MET A 15 0.95 5.07 -6.96
CA MET A 15 0.77 6.03 -5.88
C MET A 15 0.01 7.24 -6.43
N LYS A 16 -1.06 7.63 -5.73
CA LYS A 16 -1.86 8.79 -6.05
C LYS A 16 -1.93 9.71 -4.84
N VAL A 17 -1.86 11.01 -5.13
CA VAL A 17 -2.03 12.07 -4.14
C VAL A 17 -3.27 12.88 -4.51
N THR A 18 -4.22 13.02 -3.58
CA THR A 18 -5.34 13.93 -3.76
C THR A 18 -4.99 15.28 -3.15
N VAL A 19 -5.26 16.36 -3.87
CA VAL A 19 -5.10 17.73 -3.39
C VAL A 19 -6.47 18.38 -3.35
N LYS A 20 -6.83 18.96 -2.20
CA LYS A 20 -8.08 19.69 -2.00
C LYS A 20 -7.77 21.05 -1.41
N ASN A 21 -8.34 22.11 -2.00
CA ASN A 21 -8.13 23.50 -1.55
C ASN A 21 -6.64 23.89 -1.44
N GLY A 22 -5.81 23.44 -2.39
CA GLY A 22 -4.38 23.72 -2.42
C GLY A 22 -3.55 22.98 -1.35
N LYS A 23 -4.16 22.10 -0.56
CA LYS A 23 -3.47 21.26 0.43
C LYS A 23 -3.58 19.79 0.04
N VAL A 24 -2.53 19.03 0.35
CA VAL A 24 -2.58 17.58 0.21
C VAL A 24 -3.65 17.05 1.15
N ASP A 25 -4.60 16.31 0.59
CA ASP A 25 -5.69 15.66 1.31
C ASP A 25 -5.24 14.27 1.74
N LYS A 26 -4.89 13.37 0.79
CA LYS A 26 -4.51 11.99 1.10
C LYS A 26 -3.50 11.39 0.13
N TYR A 27 -2.72 10.45 0.67
CA TYR A 27 -1.88 9.54 -0.10
C TYR A 27 -2.58 8.19 -0.20
N ARG A 28 -2.70 7.67 -1.41
CA ARG A 28 -3.17 6.30 -1.67
C ARG A 28 -2.06 5.55 -2.39
N VAL A 29 -1.59 4.48 -1.76
CA VAL A 29 -0.55 3.61 -2.31
C VAL A 29 -1.17 2.24 -2.56
N ALA A 30 -1.20 1.83 -3.82
CA ALA A 30 -1.58 0.49 -4.22
C ALA A 30 -0.34 -0.41 -4.15
N LEU A 31 -0.31 -1.29 -3.16
CA LEU A 31 0.76 -2.27 -2.97
C LEU A 31 0.32 -3.62 -3.50
N LYS A 32 1.22 -4.31 -4.20
CA LYS A 32 1.16 -5.75 -4.39
C LYS A 32 2.04 -6.38 -3.33
N VAL A 33 1.46 -7.21 -2.47
CA VAL A 33 2.18 -7.90 -1.40
C VAL A 33 2.25 -9.38 -1.77
N THR A 34 3.45 -9.95 -1.74
CA THR A 34 3.66 -11.39 -1.92
C THR A 34 4.05 -11.97 -0.57
N PHE A 35 3.45 -13.11 -0.26
CA PHE A 35 3.73 -13.88 0.93
C PHE A 35 3.62 -15.37 0.59
N VAL A 36 4.36 -16.18 1.31
CA VAL A 36 4.23 -17.64 1.26
C VAL A 36 3.08 -18.09 2.16
N LEU A 37 2.29 -19.03 1.64
CA LEU A 37 1.23 -19.70 2.39
C LEU A 37 1.79 -21.04 2.87
N HIS A 38 1.76 -21.27 4.17
CA HIS A 38 2.08 -22.57 4.77
C HIS A 38 0.82 -23.41 4.96
#